data_AF-A0A963NAI3-F1
#
_entry.id   AF-A0A963NAI3-F1
#
_cell.length_a   1.000
_cell.length_b   1.000
_cell.length_c   1.000
_cell.angle_alpha   90.00
_cell.angle_beta   90.00
_cell.angle_gamma   90.00
#
_symmetry.space_group_name_H-M   'P 1'
#
loop_
_entity.id
_entity.type
_entity.pdbx_description
1 polymer ?
#
loop_
_entity_poly.entity_id
_entity_poly.type
_entity_poly.pdbx_seq_one_letter_code
_entity_poly.pdbx_strand_id
1 'polypeptide(L)' 'MQTAKLFQNGRSQAVRLPKAFRFEGVSEVLIERDGERVILSPASRPSIEQLIAALDEFDPRAPFPERSQPAASDSRDSW' A
#
# COMPACT_ATOMS: atom_id res chain seq x y z
N MET A 1 15.06 14.98 10.15
CA MET A 1 14.25 15.28 8.94
C MET A 1 15.20 15.74 7.84
N GLN A 2 15.07 15.20 6.63
CA GLN A 2 15.87 15.63 5.48
C GLN A 2 14.95 16.32 4.47
N THR A 3 15.39 17.44 3.91
CA THR A 3 14.66 18.15 2.86
C THR A 3 15.08 17.64 1.48
N ALA A 4 14.16 17.69 0.53
CA ALA A 4 14.42 17.40 -0.88
C ALA A 4 14.14 18.65 -1.72
N LYS A 5 14.87 18.79 -2.83
CA LYS A 5 14.70 19.94 -3.73
C LYS A 5 13.55 19.68 -4.70
N LEU A 6 12.63 20.64 -4.80
CA LEU A 6 11.66 20.74 -5.88
C LEU A 6 12.33 21.32 -7.12
N PHE A 7 12.03 20.76 -8.28
CA PHE A 7 12.51 21.25 -9.57
C PHE A 7 11.47 21.04 -10.67
N GLN A 8 11.70 21.62 -11.84
CA GLN A 8 10.86 21.42 -13.02
C GLN A 8 11.45 20.33 -13.91
N ASN A 9 10.62 19.41 -14.39
CA ASN A 9 10.92 18.48 -15.46
C ASN A 9 9.95 18.73 -16.60
N GLY A 10 10.38 19.49 -17.61
CA GLY A 10 9.49 20.01 -18.64
C GLY A 10 8.42 20.93 -18.05
N ARG A 11 7.15 20.56 -18.21
CA ARG A 11 5.98 21.30 -17.68
C ARG A 11 5.52 20.80 -16.31
N SER A 12 6.21 19.82 -15.73
CA SER A 12 5.81 19.16 -14.49
C SER A 12 6.72 19.53 -13.33
N GLN A 13 6.16 19.65 -12.13
CA GLN A 13 6.93 19.72 -10.90
C GLN A 13 7.41 18.33 -10.50
N ALA A 14 8.66 18.24 -10.02
CA ALA A 14 9.29 17.00 -9.60
C ALA A 14 10.07 17.19 -8.29
N VAL A 15 10.21 16.09 -7.53
CA VAL A 15 11.04 16.00 -6.32
C VAL A 15 12.25 15.13 -6.63
N ARG A 16 13.46 15.59 -6.28
CA ARG A 16 14.65 14.74 -6.37
C ARG A 16 14.77 13.93 -5.08
N LEU A 17 14.50 12.62 -5.15
CA LEU A 17 14.68 11.72 -4.01
C LEU A 17 16.17 11.58 -3.65
N PRO A 18 16.58 11.92 -2.42
CA PRO A 18 17.92 11.62 -1.93
C PRO A 18 18.20 10.11 -1.95
N LYS A 19 19.48 9.72 -2.00
CA LYS A 19 19.88 8.31 -2.12
C LYS A 19 19.21 7.40 -1.09
N ALA A 20 19.07 7.86 0.15
CA ALA A 20 18.48 7.12 1.26
C ALA A 20 16.96 6.85 1.12
N PHE A 21 16.26 7.55 0.21
CA PHE A 21 14.80 7.44 0.02
C PHE A 21 14.42 6.95 -1.37
N ARG A 22 15.36 6.38 -2.13
CA ARG A 22 15.05 5.83 -3.46
C ARG A 22 14.27 4.53 -3.29
N PHE A 23 13.27 4.34 -4.15
CA PHE A 23 12.60 3.05 -4.27
C PHE A 23 13.50 2.05 -5.00
N GLU A 24 13.54 0.82 -4.52
CA GLU A 24 14.28 -0.28 -5.13
C GLU A 24 13.32 -1.27 -5.78
N GLY A 25 13.69 -1.83 -6.93
CA GLY A 25 12.92 -2.89 -7.58
C GLY A 25 11.59 -2.46 -8.22
N VAL A 26 11.25 -1.16 -8.25
CA VAL A 26 10.01 -0.64 -8.85
C VAL A 26 10.29 0.51 -9.82
N SER A 27 9.50 0.57 -10.90
CA SER A 27 9.52 1.66 -11.87
C SER A 27 8.46 2.72 -11.63
N GLU A 28 7.45 2.41 -10.82
CA GLU A 28 6.27 3.24 -10.60
C GLU A 28 5.90 3.30 -9.11
N VAL A 29 5.26 4.40 -8.73
CA VAL A 29 4.76 4.63 -7.37
C VAL A 29 3.30 5.08 -7.44
N LEU A 30 2.53 4.66 -6.44
CA LEU A 30 1.22 5.22 -6.14
C LEU A 30 1.40 6.56 -5.47
N ILE A 31 0.46 7.47 -5.72
CA ILE A 31 0.48 8.83 -5.18
C ILE A 31 -0.84 9.08 -4.46
N GLU A 32 -0.77 9.44 -3.19
CA GLU A 32 -1.90 9.83 -2.37
C GLU A 32 -1.67 11.22 -1.76
N ARG A 33 -2.75 11.97 -1.56
CA ARG A 33 -2.73 13.26 -0.86
C ARG A 33 -3.51 13.15 0.44
N ASP A 34 -2.84 13.47 1.53
CA ASP A 34 -3.43 13.54 2.87
C ASP A 34 -3.15 14.92 3.48
N GLY A 35 -4.14 15.81 3.34
CA GLY A 35 -3.99 17.23 3.64
C GLY A 35 -2.88 17.87 2.80
N GLU A 36 -1.86 18.42 3.47
CA GLU A 36 -0.69 19.02 2.83
C GLU A 36 0.40 17.99 2.48
N ARG A 37 0.23 16.72 2.87
CA ARG A 37 1.20 15.65 2.61
C ARG A 37 0.95 15.02 1.24
N VAL A 38 2.05 14.70 0.56
CA VAL A 38 2.04 13.81 -0.61
C VAL A 38 2.74 12.53 -0.21
N ILE A 39 2.00 11.43 -0.24
CA ILE A 39 2.47 10.10 0.14
C ILE A 39 2.77 9.33 -1.13
N LEU A 40 3.98 8.78 -1.22
CA LEU A 40 4.42 7.93 -2.32
C LEU A 40 4.63 6.52 -1.79
N SER A 41 4.00 5.52 -2.40
CA SER A 41 4.17 4.11 -2.07
C SER A 41 4.53 3.30 -3.32
N PRO A 42 5.26 2.18 -3.21
CA PRO A 42 5.60 1.35 -4.37
C PRO A 42 4.33 0.87 -5.08
N ALA A 43 4.30 0.93 -6.42
CA ALA A 43 3.16 0.43 -7.20
C ALA A 43 3.14 -1.10 -7.33
N SER A 44 4.23 -1.78 -6.96
CA SER A 44 4.28 -3.25 -6.93
C SER A 44 3.34 -3.79 -5.86
N ARG A 45 2.57 -4.83 -6.19
CA ARG A 45 1.88 -5.61 -5.17
C ARG A 45 2.92 -6.17 -4.20
N PRO A 46 2.64 -6.18 -2.88
CA PRO A 46 3.51 -6.87 -1.95
C PRO A 46 3.69 -8.32 -2.42
N SER A 47 4.90 -8.83 -2.30
CA SER A 47 5.15 -10.23 -2.62
C SER A 47 4.34 -11.12 -1.65
N ILE A 48 4.08 -12.37 -2.04
CA ILE A 48 3.39 -13.31 -1.15
C ILE A 48 4.18 -13.46 0.17
N GLU A 49 5.50 -13.41 0.10
CA GLU A 49 6.39 -13.46 1.27
C GLU A 49 6.18 -12.24 2.18
N GLN A 50 6.06 -11.04 1.61
CA GLN A 50 5.76 -9.82 2.39
C GLN A 50 4.37 -9.88 3.04
N LEU A 51 3.39 -10.42 2.32
CA LEU A 51 2.04 -10.61 2.86
C LEU A 51 2.03 -11.62 4.01
N ILE A 52 2.76 -12.74 3.88
CA ILE A 52 2.87 -13.74 4.94
C ILE A 52 3.61 -13.15 6.15
N ALA A 53 4.70 -12.42 5.94
CA ALA A 53 5.43 -11.78 7.03
C ALA A 53 4.58 -10.77 7.81
N ALA A 54 3.67 -10.06 7.13
CA ALA A 54 2.73 -9.15 7.79
C ALA A 54 1.75 -9.87 8.74
N LEU A 55 1.54 -11.19 8.58
CA LEU A 55 0.70 -11.96 9.52
C LEU A 55 1.37 -12.10 10.89
N ASP A 56 2.70 -12.04 10.97
CA ASP A 56 3.44 -12.12 12.24
C ASP A 56 3.23 -10.87 13.12
N GLU A 57 2.75 -9.77 12.54
CA GLU A 57 2.40 -8.55 13.29
C GLU A 57 1.08 -8.69 14.08
N PHE A 58 0.26 -9.70 13.77
CA PHE A 58 -0.99 -9.95 14.50
C PHE A 58 -0.71 -10.62 15.84
N ASP A 59 -1.43 -10.21 16.90
CA ASP A 59 -1.35 -10.90 18.19
C ASP A 59 -1.93 -12.32 18.05
N PRO A 60 -1.11 -13.38 18.21
CA PRO A 60 -1.57 -14.75 18.07
C PRO A 60 -2.56 -15.18 19.17
N ARG A 61 -2.71 -14.37 20.23
CA ARG A 61 -3.67 -14.59 21.32
C ARG A 61 -4.94 -13.78 21.18
N ALA A 62 -5.00 -12.85 20.22
CA ALA A 62 -6.22 -12.12 19.96
C ALA A 62 -7.28 -13.08 19.39
N PRO A 63 -8.50 -13.10 19.94
CA PRO A 63 -9.57 -13.91 19.37
C PRO A 63 -9.92 -13.37 17.98
N PHE A 64 -10.02 -14.27 17.00
CA PHE A 64 -10.63 -13.91 15.72
C PHE A 64 -12.11 -13.54 15.95
N PRO A 65 -12.62 -12.50 15.29
CA PRO A 65 -14.03 -12.14 15.39
C PRO A 65 -14.90 -13.28 14.85
N GLU A 66 -16.10 -13.43 15.41
CA GLU A 66 -17.08 -14.37 14.88
C GLU A 66 -17.44 -13.99 13.44
N ARG A 67 -17.44 -14.99 12.56
CA ARG A 67 -17.90 -14.80 11.19
C ARG A 67 -19.42 -14.69 11.21
N SER A 68 -19.96 -13.60 10.69
CA SER A 68 -21.39 -13.45 10.40
C SER A 68 -21.79 -14.27 9.16
N GLN A 69 -21.54 -15.57 9.21
CA GLN A 69 -21.87 -16.49 8.13
C GLN A 69 -23.39 -16.71 8.09
N PRO A 70 -24.07 -16.49 6.95
CA PRO A 70 -25.48 -16.81 6.82
C PRO A 70 -25.75 -18.29 7.10
N ALA A 71 -26.85 -18.57 7.78
CA ALA A 71 -27.25 -19.95 8.09
C ALA A 71 -27.66 -20.74 6.83
N ALA A 72 -28.19 -20.05 5.82
CA ALA A 72 -28.62 -20.64 4.57
C ALA A 72 -27.60 -20.36 3.46
N SER A 73 -27.34 -21.37 2.63
CA SER A 73 -26.67 -21.18 1.35
C SER A 73 -27.56 -20.41 0.39
N ASP A 74 -26.99 -19.48 -0.36
CA ASP A 74 -27.72 -18.73 -1.38
C ASP A 74 -28.17 -19.67 -2.51
N SER A 75 -29.44 -19.58 -2.90
CA SER A 75 -29.97 -20.35 -4.04
C SER A 75 -29.66 -19.59 -5.32
N ARG A 76 -28.97 -20.23 -6.26
CA ARG A 76 -28.74 -19.65 -7.59
C ARG A 76 -30.03 -19.79 -8.40
N ASP A 77 -30.68 -18.67 -8.72
CA ASP A 77 -31.81 -18.69 -9.64
C ASP A 77 -31.36 -19.29 -10.99
N SER A 78 -32.05 -20.34 -11.42
CA SER A 78 -31.88 -20.89 -12.75
C SER A 78 -32.38 -19.87 -13.77
N TRP A 79 -31.50 -19.48 -14.70
CA TRP A 79 -31.82 -18.62 -15.84
C TRP A 79 -33.02 -19.10 -16.65
#